data_AF-A0A0J6SYN8-F1
#
_entry.id   AF-A0A0J6SYN8-F1
#
_cell.length_a   1.000
_cell.length_b   1.000
_cell.length_c   1.000
_cell.angle_alpha   90.00
_cell.angle_beta   90.00
_cell.angle_gamma   90.00
#
_symmetry.space_group_name_H-M   'P 1'
#
loop_
_entity.id
_entity.type
_entity.pdbx_description
1 polymer ?
#
loop_
_entity_poly.entity_id
_entity_poly.type
_entity_poly.pdbx_seq_one_letter_code
_entity_poly.pdbx_strand_id
1 'polypeptide(L)'
;MRAIPMALAAALLAASFLAAPAHALDLRDLPIAKAPETCPHEGPGFIRVTPGGACTRISGRVRAEAGTPVHARSGAGLDGAARGVVSGSGQVAIDTRTQTEYGPARAYIRLGTSR
;
A
#
# COMPACT_ATOMS: atom_id res chain seq x y z
N MET A 1 -28.53 22.84 45.20
CA MET A 1 -27.13 22.56 45.59
C MET A 1 -26.70 21.18 45.10
N ARG A 2 -26.49 20.98 43.79
CA ARG A 2 -26.05 19.67 43.21
C ARG A 2 -25.12 19.83 41.99
N ALA A 3 -24.82 21.06 41.55
CA ALA A 3 -24.05 21.34 40.34
C ALA A 3 -22.52 21.27 40.55
N ILE A 4 -22.06 21.48 41.78
CA ILE A 4 -20.63 21.45 42.16
C ILE A 4 -19.98 20.08 41.90
N PRO A 5 -20.57 18.92 42.27
CA PRO A 5 -19.94 17.61 42.00
C PRO A 5 -19.88 17.27 40.51
N MET A 6 -20.84 17.75 39.71
CA MET A 6 -20.94 17.46 38.29
C MET A 6 -19.89 18.26 37.48
N ALA A 7 -19.62 19.50 37.88
CA ALA A 7 -18.53 20.31 37.30
C ALA A 7 -17.15 19.74 37.63
N LEU A 8 -16.95 19.23 38.85
CA LEU A 8 -15.68 18.61 39.26
C LEU A 8 -15.40 17.31 38.49
N ALA A 9 -16.43 16.47 38.31
CA ALA A 9 -16.33 15.24 37.54
C ALA A 9 -16.00 15.52 36.05
N ALA A 10 -16.64 16.52 35.45
CA ALA A 10 -16.36 16.92 34.07
C ALA A 10 -14.92 17.46 33.90
N ALA A 11 -14.42 18.22 34.88
CA ALA A 11 -13.04 18.72 34.86
C ALA A 11 -12.00 17.59 34.99
N LEU A 12 -12.27 16.58 35.83
CA LEU A 12 -11.41 15.40 35.99
C LEU A 12 -11.37 14.53 34.73
N LEU A 13 -12.51 14.34 34.06
CA LEU A 13 -12.63 13.62 32.79
C LEU A 13 -11.91 14.35 31.64
N ALA A 14 -12.05 15.69 31.56
CA ALA A 14 -11.32 16.47 30.57
C ALA A 14 -9.81 16.43 30.81
N ALA A 15 -9.36 16.53 32.06
CA ALA A 15 -7.94 16.46 32.42
C ALA A 15 -7.31 15.11 32.07
N SER A 16 -8.05 14.01 32.19
CA SER A 16 -7.57 12.67 31.82
C SER A 16 -7.54 12.44 30.31
N PHE A 17 -8.39 13.12 29.53
CA PHE A 17 -8.36 13.05 28.06
C PHE A 17 -7.20 13.87 27.44
N LEU A 18 -6.84 15.00 28.05
CA LEU A 18 -5.69 15.82 27.63
C LEU A 18 -4.33 15.24 28.04
N ALA A 19 -4.30 14.33 29.01
CA ALA A 19 -3.08 13.70 29.51
C ALA A 19 -2.69 12.42 28.76
N ALA A 20 -3.46 11.99 27.75
CA ALA A 20 -3.10 10.86 26.93
C ALA A 20 -1.87 11.23 26.07
N PRO A 21 -0.69 10.64 26.29
CA PRO A 21 0.42 10.82 25.37
C PRO A 21 -0.01 10.40 23.97
N ALA A 22 -0.02 11.36 23.04
CA ALA A 22 -0.08 11.08 21.62
C ALA A 22 1.25 10.40 21.24
N HIS A 23 1.30 9.08 21.36
CA HIS A 23 2.44 8.30 20.91
C HIS A 23 2.52 8.41 19.38
N ALA A 24 3.35 9.34 18.91
CA ALA A 24 3.77 9.38 17.53
C ALA A 24 4.63 8.13 17.28
N LEU A 25 4.16 7.23 16.43
CA LEU A 25 4.91 6.06 16.03
C LEU A 25 6.02 6.50 15.07
N ASP A 26 7.24 6.71 15.57
CA ASP A 26 8.39 6.95 14.72
C ASP A 26 8.83 5.62 14.10
N LEU A 27 9.19 5.64 12.81
CA LEU A 27 9.73 4.49 12.10
C LEU A 27 11.01 3.97 12.77
N ARG A 28 11.73 4.84 13.50
CA ARG A 28 12.92 4.53 14.30
C ARG A 28 12.63 3.67 15.53
N ASP A 29 11.42 3.78 16.07
CA ASP A 29 10.99 3.04 17.27
C ASP A 29 10.39 1.68 16.92
N LEU A 30 10.21 1.40 15.63
CA LEU A 30 9.77 0.09 15.17
C LEU A 30 10.91 -0.93 15.30
N PRO A 31 10.62 -2.16 15.78
CA PRO A 31 11.59 -3.22 15.77
C PRO A 31 12.06 -3.45 14.34
N ILE A 32 13.38 -3.56 14.15
CA ILE A 32 13.97 -3.88 12.87
C ILE A 32 13.42 -5.24 12.43
N ALA A 33 12.55 -5.22 11.42
CA ALA A 33 11.98 -6.44 10.86
C ALA A 33 13.12 -7.29 10.31
N LYS A 34 13.11 -8.60 10.62
CA LYS A 34 14.05 -9.53 10.01
C LYS A 34 13.92 -9.48 8.50
N ALA A 35 15.05 -9.56 7.81
CA ALA A 35 15.06 -9.68 6.36
C ALA A 35 14.22 -10.90 5.94
N PRO A 36 13.39 -10.78 4.90
CA PRO A 36 12.64 -11.92 4.39
C PRO A 36 13.57 -13.06 3.96
N GLU A 37 13.18 -14.29 4.26
CA GLU A 37 13.90 -15.49 3.85
C GLU A 37 13.58 -15.82 2.39
N THR A 38 14.54 -16.35 1.63
CA THR A 38 14.28 -16.74 0.24
C THR A 38 13.61 -18.12 0.16
N CYS A 39 12.70 -18.30 -0.80
CA CYS A 39 12.01 -19.57 -1.08
C CYS A 39 12.40 -20.11 -2.48
N PRO A 40 13.62 -20.65 -2.67
CA PRO A 40 14.07 -21.09 -3.99
C PRO A 40 13.27 -22.27 -4.55
N HIS A 41 12.67 -23.10 -3.69
CA HIS A 41 11.86 -24.26 -4.09
C HIS A 41 10.56 -23.88 -4.81
N GLU A 42 10.01 -22.68 -4.57
CA GLU A 42 8.83 -22.18 -5.29
C GLU A 42 9.18 -21.47 -6.61
N GLY A 43 10.46 -21.15 -6.78
CA GLY A 43 11.01 -20.45 -7.94
C GLY A 43 11.65 -19.10 -7.59
N PRO A 44 12.19 -18.41 -8.60
CA PRO A 44 12.92 -17.16 -8.40
C PRO A 44 12.01 -16.03 -7.92
N GLY A 45 12.51 -15.25 -6.96
CA GLY A 45 11.85 -14.07 -6.42
C GLY A 45 10.78 -14.35 -5.36
N PHE A 46 10.57 -15.61 -4.97
CA PHE A 46 9.73 -15.93 -3.82
C PHE A 46 10.50 -15.72 -2.52
N ILE A 47 9.83 -15.07 -1.56
CA ILE A 47 10.33 -14.81 -0.22
C ILE A 47 9.30 -15.17 0.84
N ARG A 48 9.74 -15.39 2.07
CA ARG A 48 8.90 -15.59 3.23
C ARG A 48 9.18 -14.47 4.23
N VAL A 49 8.16 -13.68 4.54
CA VAL A 49 8.28 -12.52 5.46
C VAL A 49 8.25 -12.96 6.92
N THR A 50 7.45 -13.98 7.23
CA THR A 50 7.27 -14.49 8.60
C THR A 50 7.69 -15.96 8.67
N PRO A 51 8.43 -16.38 9.70
CA PRO A 51 8.81 -17.79 9.88
C PRO A 51 7.59 -18.71 9.79
N GLY A 52 7.69 -19.79 9.01
CA GLY A 52 6.59 -20.73 8.77
C GLY A 52 5.43 -20.20 7.91
N GLY A 53 5.47 -18.94 7.48
CA GLY A 53 4.47 -18.35 6.59
C GLY A 53 4.55 -18.85 5.14
N ALA A 54 3.62 -18.40 4.31
CA ALA A 54 3.60 -18.73 2.90
C ALA A 54 4.73 -18.02 2.12
N CYS A 55 5.26 -18.68 1.10
CA CYS A 55 6.21 -18.08 0.17
C CYS A 55 5.46 -17.17 -0.80
N THR A 56 5.83 -15.89 -0.84
CA THR A 56 5.18 -14.85 -1.64
C THR A 56 6.15 -14.24 -2.63
N ARG A 57 5.69 -14.01 -3.86
CA ARG A 57 6.40 -13.27 -4.89
C ARG A 57 5.54 -12.10 -5.37
N ILE A 58 6.12 -10.91 -5.32
CA ILE A 58 5.55 -9.71 -5.93
C ILE A 58 6.27 -9.48 -7.26
N SER A 59 5.51 -9.33 -8.33
CA SER A 59 6.03 -9.13 -9.68
C SER A 59 5.15 -8.15 -10.45
N GLY A 60 5.59 -7.67 -11.60
CA GLY A 60 4.79 -6.73 -12.36
C GLY A 60 5.51 -6.15 -13.56
N ARG A 61 4.81 -5.22 -14.23
CA ARG A 61 5.37 -4.37 -15.27
C ARG A 61 4.80 -2.96 -15.14
N VAL A 62 5.60 -1.98 -15.50
CA VAL A 62 5.19 -0.58 -15.56
C VAL A 62 5.53 -0.08 -16.96
N ARG A 63 4.62 0.68 -17.55
CA ARG A 63 4.81 1.36 -18.83
C ARG A 63 4.52 2.84 -18.64
N ALA A 64 5.50 3.66 -18.98
CA ALA A 64 5.36 5.11 -19.04
C ALA A 64 5.65 5.53 -20.47
N GLU A 65 4.78 6.38 -21.00
CA GLU A 65 4.88 6.92 -22.34
C GLU A 65 4.90 8.45 -22.25
N ALA A 66 5.77 9.05 -23.04
CA ALA A 66 5.81 10.49 -23.25
C ALA A 66 5.96 10.71 -24.76
N GLY A 67 5.04 11.49 -25.34
CA GLY A 67 5.05 11.79 -26.76
C GLY A 67 4.93 13.28 -27.05
N THR A 68 5.42 13.70 -28.22
CA THR A 68 5.21 15.04 -28.73
C THR A 68 3.70 15.23 -28.99
N PRO A 69 3.07 16.28 -28.46
CA PRO A 69 1.68 16.58 -28.75
C PRO A 69 1.52 16.81 -30.25
N VAL A 70 0.74 15.95 -30.92
CA VAL A 70 0.38 16.14 -32.32
C VAL A 70 -0.71 17.23 -32.35
N HIS A 71 -0.51 18.27 -33.16
CA HIS A 71 -1.50 19.33 -33.32
C HIS A 71 -2.87 18.73 -33.65
N ALA A 72 -3.90 19.10 -32.88
CA ALA A 72 -5.27 18.76 -33.22
C ALA A 72 -5.56 19.25 -34.65
N ARG A 73 -6.19 18.38 -35.46
CA ARG A 73 -6.61 18.70 -36.83
C ARG A 73 -7.31 20.07 -36.84
N SER A 74 -6.98 20.91 -37.81
CA SER A 74 -7.56 22.25 -37.99
C SER A 74 -9.09 22.18 -37.90
N GLY A 75 -9.66 22.70 -36.80
CA GLY A 75 -11.09 22.66 -36.51
C GLY A 75 -11.48 22.35 -35.06
N ALA A 76 -10.55 21.87 -34.22
CA ALA A 76 -10.78 21.79 -32.78
C ALA A 76 -10.52 23.17 -32.14
N GLY A 77 -11.51 23.69 -31.40
CA GLY A 77 -11.53 25.05 -30.84
C GLY A 77 -10.37 25.41 -29.90
N LEU A 78 -10.35 26.68 -29.48
CA LEU A 78 -9.29 27.43 -28.77
C LEU A 78 -8.75 26.87 -27.44
N ASP A 79 -9.01 25.62 -27.09
CA ASP A 79 -8.41 24.94 -25.93
C ASP A 79 -7.08 24.23 -26.30
N GLY A 80 -6.42 24.71 -27.36
CA GLY A 80 -5.21 24.17 -28.01
C GLY A 80 -3.93 24.21 -27.16
N ALA A 81 -4.03 23.99 -25.85
CA ALA A 81 -2.88 23.60 -25.06
C ALA A 81 -2.42 22.22 -25.53
N ALA A 82 -1.20 22.15 -26.03
CA ALA A 82 -0.51 20.93 -26.38
C ALA A 82 -0.39 20.05 -25.12
N ARG A 83 -1.40 19.22 -24.83
CA ARG A 83 -1.32 18.24 -23.76
C ARG A 83 -0.28 17.22 -24.18
N GLY A 84 0.92 17.33 -23.60
CA GLY A 84 1.91 16.26 -23.68
C GLY A 84 1.22 14.95 -23.38
N VAL A 85 1.35 13.97 -24.28
CA VAL A 85 0.73 12.66 -24.11
C VAL A 85 1.57 11.89 -23.11
N VAL A 86 1.42 12.25 -21.83
CA VAL A 86 2.01 11.50 -20.72
C VAL A 86 0.98 10.47 -20.31
N SER A 87 1.24 9.22 -20.67
CA SER A 87 0.41 8.07 -20.33
C SER A 87 1.20 7.14 -19.41
N GLY A 88 0.51 6.57 -18.42
CA GLY A 88 1.07 5.58 -17.52
C GLY A 88 0.10 4.43 -17.36
N SER A 89 0.62 3.21 -17.52
CA SER A 89 -0.09 1.97 -17.20
C SER A 89 0.81 1.06 -16.38
N GLY A 90 0.21 0.24 -15.53
CA GLY A 90 0.96 -0.64 -14.65
C GLY A 90 0.18 -1.88 -14.30
N GLN A 91 0.90 -2.96 -14.00
CA GLN A 91 0.32 -4.16 -13.48
C GLN A 91 1.23 -4.78 -12.44
N VAL A 92 0.65 -5.16 -11.30
CA VAL A 92 1.27 -5.87 -10.19
C VAL A 92 0.59 -7.22 -10.05
N ALA A 93 1.38 -8.24 -9.70
CA ALA A 93 0.93 -9.58 -9.42
C ALA A 93 1.56 -10.06 -8.10
N ILE A 94 0.74 -10.67 -7.25
CA ILE A 94 1.12 -11.30 -5.99
C ILE A 94 0.81 -12.79 -6.13
N ASP A 95 1.84 -13.63 -6.04
CA ASP A 95 1.74 -15.09 -6.06
C ASP A 95 2.18 -15.61 -4.69
N THR A 96 1.29 -16.28 -3.97
CA THR A 96 1.55 -16.82 -2.64
C THR A 96 1.30 -18.32 -2.64
N ARG A 97 2.26 -19.09 -2.12
CA ARG A 97 2.25 -20.56 -2.12
C ARG A 97 2.64 -21.11 -0.76
N THR A 98 1.99 -22.19 -0.36
CA THR A 98 2.30 -22.90 0.87
C THR A 98 1.94 -24.38 0.76
N GLN A 99 2.66 -25.23 1.48
CA GLN A 99 2.25 -26.61 1.71
C GLN A 99 1.25 -26.65 2.87
N THR A 100 0.16 -27.38 2.68
CA THR A 100 -0.85 -27.67 3.71
C THR A 100 -0.96 -29.17 3.91
N GLU A 101 -1.66 -29.60 4.95
CA GLU A 101 -1.94 -31.03 5.19
C GLU A 101 -2.77 -31.68 4.06
N TYR A 102 -3.49 -30.88 3.27
CA TYR A 102 -4.29 -31.33 2.13
C TYR A 102 -3.54 -31.19 0.78
N GLY A 103 -2.27 -30.80 0.80
CA GLY A 103 -1.45 -30.54 -0.38
C GLY A 103 -1.12 -29.06 -0.62
N PRO A 104 -0.59 -28.72 -1.81
CA PRO A 104 -0.15 -27.36 -2.12
C PRO A 104 -1.32 -26.40 -2.31
N ALA A 105 -1.29 -25.29 -1.57
CA ALA A 105 -2.24 -24.18 -1.72
C ALA A 105 -1.58 -22.98 -2.40
N ARG A 106 -2.30 -22.34 -3.33
CA ARG A 106 -1.83 -21.17 -4.08
C ARG A 106 -2.90 -20.08 -4.15
N ALA A 107 -2.49 -18.86 -3.86
CA ALA A 107 -3.26 -17.64 -4.11
C ALA A 107 -2.53 -16.78 -5.13
N TYR A 108 -3.25 -16.28 -6.13
CA TYR A 108 -2.70 -15.39 -7.15
C TYR A 108 -3.62 -14.20 -7.36
N ILE A 109 -3.11 -12.99 -7.11
CA ILE A 109 -3.84 -11.74 -7.27
C ILE A 109 -3.10 -10.88 -8.28
N ARG A 110 -3.82 -10.34 -9.26
CA ARG A 110 -3.24 -9.43 -10.26
C ARG A 110 -4.08 -8.17 -10.37
N LEU A 111 -3.43 -7.03 -10.16
CA LEU A 111 -4.04 -5.70 -10.18
C LEU A 111 -3.33 -4.86 -11.22
N GLY A 112 -4.06 -4.08 -12.00
CA GLY A 112 -3.42 -3.21 -12.96
C GLY A 112 -4.36 -2.21 -13.59
N THR A 113 -3.77 -1.20 -14.20
CA THR A 113 -4.44 -0.20 -15.02
C THR A 113 -4.05 -0.45 -16.47
N SER A 114 -4.99 -0.90 -17.31
CA SER A 114 -4.85 -0.83 -18.77
C SER A 114 -5.62 0.40 -19.24
N ARG A 115 -4.97 1.31 -19.97
CA ARG A 115 -5.67 2.29 -20.79
C ARG A 115 -5.95 1.68 -22.16
#